data_AF-A0A527YZD1-F1
#
_entry.id   AF-A0A527YZD1-F1
#
_cell.length_a   1.000
_cell.length_b   1.000
_cell.length_c   1.000
_cell.angle_alpha   90.00
_cell.angle_beta   90.00
_cell.angle_gamma   90.00
#
_symmetry.space_group_name_H-M   'P 1'
#
loop_
_entity.id
_entity.type
_entity.pdbx_description
1 polymer ?
#
loop_
_entity_poly.entity_id
_entity_poly.type
_entity_poly.pdbx_seq_one_letter_code
_entity_poly.pdbx_strand_id
1 'polypeptide(L)' 'MTSHFLPLDLLRQEFPATENAIYMDVANQGLISRTTRTSMDQHLDNRLNGLND' A
#
# COMPACT_ATOMS: atom_id res chain seq x y z
N MET A 1 -10.11 1.41 29.68
CA MET A 1 -9.60 0.52 28.62
C MET A 1 -9.59 1.30 27.32
N THR A 2 -8.42 1.70 26.81
CA THR A 2 -8.30 2.39 25.52
C THR A 2 -8.39 1.34 24.41
N SER A 3 -9.60 1.06 23.94
CA SER A 3 -9.80 0.25 22.74
C SER A 3 -9.12 0.95 21.57
N HIS A 4 -7.91 0.52 21.22
CA HIS A 4 -7.27 0.94 19.98
C HIS A 4 -8.03 0.26 18.85
N PHE A 5 -9.08 0.93 18.38
CA PHE A 5 -9.74 0.53 17.15
C PHE A 5 -8.73 0.69 16.02
N LEU A 6 -8.27 -0.43 15.48
CA LEU A 6 -7.54 -0.42 14.23
C LEU A 6 -8.47 0.16 13.17
N PRO A 7 -8.04 1.18 12.40
CA PRO A 7 -8.84 1.74 11.33
C PRO A 7 -8.79 0.77 10.13
N LEU A 8 -9.48 -0.37 10.28
CA LEU A 8 -9.48 -1.46 9.31
C LEU A 8 -9.93 -1.00 7.93
N ASP A 9 -10.86 -0.04 7.87
CA ASP A 9 -11.33 0.53 6.61
C ASP A 9 -10.21 1.29 5.89
N LEU A 10 -9.38 2.06 6.62
CA LEU A 10 -8.22 2.74 6.04
C LEU A 10 -7.16 1.74 5.57
N LEU A 11 -6.91 0.68 6.36
CA LEU A 11 -5.97 -0.37 5.96
C LEU A 11 -6.43 -1.10 4.70
N ARG A 12 -7.74 -1.41 4.58
CA ARG A 12 -8.29 -2.05 3.38
C ARG A 12 -8.23 -1.14 2.15
N GLN A 13 -8.43 0.16 2.32
CA GLN A 13 -8.25 1.13 1.23
C GLN A 13 -6.79 1.16 0.74
N GLU A 14 -5.83 1.10 1.66
CA GLU A 14 -4.40 1.04 1.32
C GLU A 14 -4.00 -0.27 0.65
N PHE A 15 -4.65 -1.39 0.98
CA PHE A 15 -4.38 -2.71 0.40
C PHE A 15 -5.62 -3.29 -0.31
N PRO A 16 -5.88 -2.91 -1.57
CA PRO A 16 -7.15 -3.23 -2.26
C PRO A 16 -7.47 -4.73 -2.36
N ALA A 17 -6.44 -5.59 -2.40
CA ALA A 17 -6.65 -7.04 -2.40
C ALA A 17 -7.33 -7.58 -1.13
N THR A 18 -7.44 -6.76 -0.07
CA THR A 18 -8.08 -7.11 1.21
C THR A 18 -9.52 -6.59 1.35
N GLU A 19 -10.05 -5.91 0.35
CA GLU A 19 -11.40 -5.32 0.39
C GLU A 19 -12.49 -6.40 0.52
N ASN A 20 -12.36 -7.48 -0.26
CA ASN A 20 -13.35 -8.56 -0.36
C ASN A 20 -12.78 -9.94 0.02
N ALA A 21 -11.54 -10.00 0.50
CA ALA A 21 -10.85 -11.25 0.80
C ALA A 21 -9.91 -11.12 2.00
N ILE A 22 -9.68 -12.23 2.70
CA ILE A 22 -8.62 -12.35 3.69
C ILE A 22 -7.35 -12.81 2.97
N TYR A 23 -6.37 -11.93 2.85
CA TYR A 23 -5.09 -12.26 2.26
C TYR A 23 -4.16 -12.87 3.32
N MET A 24 -3.83 -14.15 3.19
CA MET A 24 -3.03 -14.89 4.18
C MET A 24 -1.58 -15.15 3.77
N ASP A 25 -1.23 -14.93 2.50
CA ASP A 25 0.10 -15.26 1.96
C ASP A 25 1.16 -14.15 2.15
N VAL A 26 0.99 -13.34 3.20
CA VAL A 26 1.78 -12.11 3.45
C VAL A 26 3.27 -12.40 3.62
N ALA A 27 3.63 -13.55 4.21
CA ALA A 27 5.02 -13.92 4.47
C ALA A 27 5.79 -14.30 3.20
N ASN A 28 5.11 -14.85 2.18
CA ASN A 28 5.72 -15.21 0.91
C ASN A 28 5.64 -14.06 -0.10
N GLN A 29 4.53 -13.32 -0.09
CA GLN A 29 4.32 -12.18 -0.98
C GLN A 29 3.60 -11.06 -0.24
N GLY A 30 4.33 -9.99 0.11
CA GLY A 30 3.72 -8.78 0.66
C GLY A 30 2.83 -8.09 -0.37
N LEU A 31 1.70 -7.54 0.08
CA LEU A 31 0.90 -6.62 -0.75
C LEU A 31 1.58 -5.25 -0.82
N ILE A 32 1.49 -4.60 -1.97
CA ILE A 32 1.95 -3.21 -2.15
C ILE A 32 0.81 -2.27 -1.78
N SER A 33 1.07 -1.31 -0.90
CA SER A 33 0.08 -0.28 -0.56
C SER A 33 -0.10 0.73 -1.68
N ARG A 34 -1.25 1.42 -1.72
CA ARG A 34 -1.48 2.55 -2.63
C ARG A 34 -0.41 3.62 -2.47
N THR A 35 -0.07 3.97 -1.24
CA THR A 35 0.96 4.98 -0.97
C THR A 35 2.32 4.58 -1.56
N THR A 36 2.76 3.33 -1.36
CA THR A 36 4.00 2.84 -1.95
C THR A 36 3.93 2.87 -3.48
N ARG A 37 2.80 2.46 -4.07
CA ARG A 37 2.61 2.50 -5.52
C ARG A 37 2.75 3.92 -6.08
N THR A 38 2.09 4.91 -5.47
CA THR A 38 2.19 6.32 -5.87
C THR A 38 3.61 6.85 -5.76
N SER A 39 4.33 6.51 -4.69
CA SER A 39 5.72 6.92 -4.53
C SER A 39 6.62 6.31 -5.61
N MET A 40 6.38 5.06 -6.00
CA MET A 40 7.10 4.43 -7.12
C MET A 40 6.74 5.07 -8.46
N ASP A 41 5.48 5.42 -8.69
CA ASP A 41 5.07 6.14 -9.90
C ASP A 41 5.81 7.48 -10.02
N GLN A 42 5.85 8.26 -8.94
CA GLN A 42 6.60 9.52 -8.92
C GLN A 42 8.10 9.32 -9.20
N HIS A 43 8.71 8.31 -8.56
CA HIS A 43 10.11 7.95 -8.81
C HIS A 43 10.36 7.61 -10.29
N LEU A 44 9.47 6.80 -10.88
CA LEU A 44 9.58 6.38 -12.27
C LEU A 44 9.39 7.56 -13.24
N ASP A 45 8.45 8.45 -12.96
CA ASP A 45 8.22 9.67 -13.74
C ASP A 45 9.44 10.60 -13.69
N ASN A 46 10.06 10.76 -12.52
CA ASN A 46 11.28 11.55 -12.39
C ASN A 46 12.40 10.94 -13.24
N ARG A 47 12.62 9.62 -13.14
CA ARG A 47 13.60 8.89 -13.94
C ARG A 47 13.35 9.00 -15.44
N LEU A 48 12.09 8.96 -15.89
CA LEU A 48 11.72 9.11 -17.29
C LEU A 48 12.09 10.51 -17.82
N ASN A 49 11.95 11.53 -16.99
CA ASN A 49 12.26 12.92 -17.32
C ASN A 49 13.72 13.31 -17.02
N GLY A 50 14.57 12.38 -16.59
CA GLY A 50 15.96 12.64 -16.22
C GLY A 50 16.13 13.49 -14.95
N LEU A 51 15.10 13.55 -14.10
CA LEU A 51 15.13 14.20 -12.79
C LEU A 51 15.61 13.20 -11.74
N ASN A 52 16.45 13.67 -10.82
CA ASN A 52 16.78 12.91 -9.61
C ASN A 52 15.80 13.28 -8.50
N ASP A 53 15.45 12.27 -7.71
CA ASP A 53 14.59 12.36 -6.52
C ASP A 53 15.29 13.01 -5.33
#